data_AF-A0A9D7Q051-F1
#
_entry.id   AF-A0A9D7Q051-F1
#
_cell.length_a   1.000
_cell.length_b   1.000
_cell.length_c   1.000
_cell.angle_alpha   90.00
_cell.angle_beta   90.00
_cell.angle_gamma   90.00
#
_symmetry.space_group_name_H-M   'P 1'
#
loop_
_entity.id
_entity.type
_entity.pdbx_description
1 polymer ?
#
loop_
_entity_poly.entity_id
_entity_poly.type
_entity_poly.pdbx_seq_one_letter_code
_entity_poly.pdbx_strand_id
1 'polypeptide(L)'
;MVFTVGNPGSTNRLRTVAQLEYLRDVQYRNLSFMMNSLYNKLEELKSVNPTRADEYENSDSVFQMAGKASLQPTKPFSIHTFLQEKWTLRKKQRSFVNNDPELKETYGGVWKSIGK
;
A
#
# COMPACT_ATOMS: atom_id res chain seq x y z
N MET A 1 -5.27 -14.44 27.49
CA MET A 1 -5.23 -13.10 26.89
C MET A 1 -3.79 -12.79 26.53
N VAL A 2 -3.52 -12.36 25.29
CA VAL A 2 -2.16 -12.02 24.82
C VAL A 2 -2.16 -10.55 24.42
N PHE A 3 -1.20 -9.77 24.93
CA PHE A 3 -0.96 -8.38 24.57
C PHE A 3 0.50 -8.22 24.19
N THR A 4 0.78 -7.41 23.16
CA THR A 4 2.14 -7.21 22.63
C THR A 4 2.52 -5.74 22.78
N VAL A 5 3.68 -5.47 23.36
CA VAL A 5 4.27 -4.13 23.48
C VAL A 5 5.38 -4.00 22.44
N GLY A 6 5.41 -2.90 21.69
CA GLY A 6 6.44 -2.65 20.69
C GLY A 6 6.32 -1.25 20.07
N ASN A 7 7.20 -0.95 19.12
CA ASN A 7 7.23 0.32 18.41
C ASN A 7 6.86 0.10 16.92
N PRO A 8 5.55 0.10 16.56
CA PRO A 8 5.14 -0.06 15.18
C PRO A 8 5.58 1.16 14.36
N GLY A 9 6.23 0.93 13.22
CA GLY A 9 6.81 2.01 12.39
C GLY A 9 5.78 3.04 11.90
N SER A 10 5.03 2.71 10.85
CA SER A 10 3.99 3.62 10.33
C SER A 10 2.75 2.88 9.87
N THR A 11 1.60 3.55 9.93
CA THR A 11 0.35 3.04 9.37
C THR A 11 -0.36 4.13 8.59
N ASN A 12 -1.08 3.74 7.55
CA ASN A 12 -1.80 4.66 6.66
C ASN A 12 -3.32 4.44 6.75
N ARG A 13 -3.84 4.23 7.96
CA ARG A 13 -5.24 3.82 8.20
C ARG A 13 -6.29 4.83 7.71
N LEU A 14 -5.91 6.10 7.59
CA LEU A 14 -6.78 7.23 7.23
C LEU A 14 -6.73 7.61 5.74
N ARG A 15 -6.06 6.83 4.89
CA ARG A 15 -6.04 7.09 3.44
C ARG A 15 -7.45 7.16 2.85
N THR A 16 -7.62 8.08 1.90
CA THR A 16 -8.85 8.18 1.12
C THR A 16 -9.00 6.97 0.19
N VAL A 17 -10.22 6.73 -0.26
CA VAL A 17 -10.48 5.71 -1.28
C VAL A 17 -9.62 5.92 -2.53
N ALA A 18 -9.55 7.17 -3.03
CA ALA A 18 -8.77 7.50 -4.21
C ALA A 18 -7.27 7.19 -4.02
N GLN A 19 -6.70 7.50 -2.85
CA GLN A 19 -5.32 7.16 -2.52
C GLN A 19 -5.11 5.64 -2.49
N LEU A 20 -6.07 4.87 -1.96
CA LEU A 20 -6.01 3.40 -1.93
C LEU A 20 -6.12 2.78 -3.32
N GLU A 21 -6.97 3.34 -4.19
CA GLU A 21 -7.09 2.93 -5.60
C GLU A 21 -5.80 3.23 -6.36
N TYR A 22 -5.21 4.42 -6.22
CA TYR A 22 -3.92 4.76 -6.81
C TYR A 22 -2.81 3.79 -6.37
N LEU A 23 -2.77 3.47 -5.08
CA LEU A 23 -1.80 2.49 -4.56
C LEU A 23 -1.98 1.13 -5.21
N ARG A 24 -3.22 0.64 -5.30
CA ARG A 24 -3.55 -0.65 -5.89
C ARG A 24 -3.22 -0.70 -7.39
N ASP A 25 -3.67 0.30 -8.14
CA ASP A 25 -3.70 0.25 -9.60
C ASP A 25 -2.40 0.71 -10.24
N VAL A 26 -1.65 1.59 -9.56
CA VAL A 26 -0.44 2.21 -10.09
C VAL A 26 0.77 1.84 -9.24
N GLN A 27 0.81 2.32 -7.99
CA GLN A 27 2.06 2.33 -7.22
C GLN A 27 2.56 0.92 -6.89
N TYR A 28 1.70 0.05 -6.36
CA TYR A 28 2.08 -1.31 -5.94
C TYR A 28 2.42 -2.20 -7.13
N ARG A 29 1.72 -2.06 -8.25
CA ARG A 29 2.04 -2.76 -9.50
C ARG A 29 3.43 -2.38 -10.01
N ASN A 30 3.70 -1.08 -10.10
CA ASN A 30 4.98 -0.57 -10.60
C ASN A 30 6.12 -0.95 -9.68
N LEU A 31 5.92 -0.82 -8.36
CA LEU A 31 6.92 -1.20 -7.37
C LEU A 31 7.23 -2.69 -7.45
N SER A 32 6.21 -3.54 -7.52
CA SER A 32 6.41 -4.98 -7.65
C SER A 32 7.17 -5.35 -8.93
N PHE A 33 6.80 -4.74 -10.06
CA PHE A 33 7.51 -4.95 -11.32
C PHE A 33 8.99 -4.58 -11.21
N MET A 34 9.29 -3.41 -10.64
CA MET A 34 10.67 -2.94 -10.44
C MET A 34 11.47 -3.88 -9.53
N MET A 35 10.91 -4.26 -8.39
CA MET A 35 11.58 -5.16 -7.43
C MET A 35 11.84 -6.54 -8.03
N ASN A 36 10.86 -7.12 -8.73
CA ASN A 36 11.02 -8.41 -9.40
C ASN A 36 12.03 -8.35 -10.55
N SER A 37 12.13 -7.21 -11.25
CA SER A 37 13.13 -7.01 -12.30
C SER A 37 14.55 -6.97 -11.74
N LEU A 38 14.75 -6.29 -10.61
CA LEU A 38 16.03 -6.26 -9.90
C LEU A 38 16.43 -7.65 -9.38
N TYR A 39 15.48 -8.35 -8.74
CA TYR A 39 15.63 -9.74 -8.31
C TYR A 39 16.10 -10.64 -9.48
N ASN A 40 15.35 -10.63 -10.59
CA ASN A 40 15.69 -11.46 -11.76
C ASN A 40 17.07 -11.14 -12.33
N LYS A 41 17.51 -9.87 -12.27
CA LYS A 41 18.84 -9.50 -12.76
C LYS A 41 19.95 -9.97 -11.83
N LEU A 42 19.73 -9.97 -10.51
CA LEU A 42 20.68 -10.52 -9.54
C LEU A 42 20.80 -12.04 -9.71
N GLU A 43 19.70 -12.74 -9.95
CA GLU A 43 19.71 -14.18 -10.27
C GLU A 43 20.55 -14.48 -11.53
N GLU A 44 20.39 -13.68 -12.59
CA GLU A 44 21.21 -13.80 -13.80
C GLU A 44 22.70 -13.56 -13.47
N LEU A 45 23.02 -12.55 -12.66
CA LEU A 45 24.39 -12.25 -12.25
C LEU A 45 25.05 -13.38 -11.45
N LYS A 46 24.30 -14.10 -10.60
CA LYS A 46 24.79 -15.30 -9.90
C LYS A 46 25.20 -16.39 -10.90
N SER A 47 24.44 -16.58 -11.99
CA SER A 47 24.74 -17.59 -13.01
C SER A 47 25.99 -17.28 -13.84
N VAL A 48 26.22 -16.00 -14.16
CA VAL A 48 27.34 -15.57 -15.03
C VAL A 48 28.63 -15.27 -14.26
N ASN A 49 28.52 -14.96 -12.96
CA ASN A 49 29.67 -14.70 -12.09
C ASN A 49 29.53 -15.40 -10.72
N PRO A 50 29.71 -16.73 -10.67
CA PRO A 50 29.48 -17.51 -9.45
C PRO A 50 30.40 -17.13 -8.27
N THR A 51 31.58 -16.56 -8.54
CA THR A 51 32.54 -16.16 -7.50
C THR A 51 32.03 -15.00 -6.62
N ARG A 52 31.02 -14.25 -7.07
CA ARG A 52 30.35 -13.19 -6.32
C ARG A 52 28.91 -13.53 -5.94
N ALA A 53 28.50 -14.80 -6.05
CA ALA A 53 27.12 -15.20 -5.82
C ALA A 53 26.59 -14.75 -4.43
N ASP A 54 27.41 -14.85 -3.38
CA ASP A 54 27.04 -14.44 -2.03
C ASP A 54 26.76 -12.92 -1.91
N GLU A 55 27.50 -12.08 -2.64
CA GLU A 55 27.26 -10.63 -2.67
C GLU A 55 25.89 -10.32 -3.31
N TYR A 56 25.55 -11.05 -4.37
CA TYR A 56 24.27 -10.90 -5.06
C TYR A 56 23.11 -11.44 -4.22
N GLU A 57 23.28 -12.58 -3.56
CA GLU A 57 22.27 -13.19 -2.67
C GLU A 57 21.87 -12.26 -1.52
N ASN A 58 22.86 -11.62 -0.89
CA ASN A 58 22.61 -10.67 0.20
C ASN A 58 21.74 -9.48 -0.26
N SER A 59 21.91 -9.04 -1.51
CA SER A 59 21.10 -7.97 -2.10
C SER A 59 19.72 -8.47 -2.55
N ASP A 60 19.65 -9.72 -2.99
CA ASP A 60 18.51 -10.34 -3.64
C ASP A 60 17.30 -10.53 -2.70
N SER A 61 17.56 -10.98 -1.48
CA SER A 61 16.51 -11.25 -0.47
C SER A 61 15.61 -10.04 -0.20
N VAL A 62 16.19 -8.83 -0.17
CA VAL A 62 15.47 -7.57 0.07
C VAL A 62 14.50 -7.28 -1.07
N PHE A 63 14.94 -7.43 -2.32
CA PHE A 63 14.10 -7.17 -3.49
C PHE A 63 13.00 -8.21 -3.63
N GLN A 64 13.31 -9.48 -3.37
CA GLN A 64 12.31 -10.55 -3.38
C GLN A 64 11.18 -10.28 -2.36
N MET A 65 11.55 -9.92 -1.13
CA MET A 65 10.60 -9.61 -0.06
C MET A 65 9.78 -8.35 -0.39
N ALA A 66 10.42 -7.29 -0.88
CA ALA A 66 9.75 -6.05 -1.26
C ALA A 66 8.75 -6.25 -2.40
N GLY A 67 9.11 -7.05 -3.42
CA GLY A 67 8.23 -7.38 -4.54
C GLY A 67 6.97 -8.13 -4.09
N LYS A 68 7.13 -9.14 -3.23
CA LYS A 68 6.01 -9.91 -2.64
C LYS A 68 5.12 -9.04 -1.76
N ALA A 69 5.72 -8.24 -0.87
CA ALA A 69 4.99 -7.35 0.04
C ALA A 69 4.19 -6.27 -0.71
N SER A 70 4.70 -5.79 -1.86
CA SER A 70 4.01 -4.80 -2.68
C SER A 70 2.77 -5.36 -3.40
N LEU A 71 2.81 -6.62 -3.83
CA LEU A 71 1.69 -7.29 -4.52
C LEU A 71 0.58 -7.77 -3.57
N GLN A 72 0.93 -8.11 -2.33
CA GLN A 72 -0.03 -8.72 -1.41
C GLN A 72 -1.29 -7.86 -1.16
N PRO A 73 -1.19 -6.52 -1.00
CA PRO A 73 -2.36 -5.65 -0.85
C PRO A 73 -3.26 -5.59 -2.08
N THR A 74 -2.80 -5.98 -3.27
CA THR A 74 -3.61 -5.92 -4.51
C THR A 74 -4.39 -7.20 -4.79
N LYS A 75 -4.33 -8.20 -3.89
CA LYS A 75 -5.07 -9.47 -4.07
C LYS A 75 -6.58 -9.22 -4.21
N PRO A 76 -7.24 -9.71 -5.28
CA PRO A 76 -8.56 -9.24 -5.70
C PRO A 76 -9.65 -9.32 -4.62
N PHE A 77 -9.75 -10.46 -3.93
CA PHE A 77 -10.81 -10.68 -2.94
C PHE A 77 -10.67 -9.75 -1.73
N SER A 78 -9.47 -9.64 -1.17
CA SER A 78 -9.20 -8.83 0.03
C SER A 78 -9.27 -7.33 -0.24
N ILE A 79 -8.79 -6.88 -1.41
CA ILE A 79 -8.79 -5.45 -1.72
C ILE A 79 -10.18 -4.95 -2.13
N HIS A 80 -10.98 -5.80 -2.78
CA HIS A 80 -12.34 -5.43 -3.19
C HIS A 80 -13.22 -5.16 -1.97
N THR A 81 -13.31 -6.10 -1.03
CA THR A 81 -14.12 -5.95 0.19
C THR A 81 -13.67 -4.75 1.02
N PHE A 82 -12.36 -4.59 1.22
CA PHE A 82 -11.80 -3.46 1.96
C PHE A 82 -12.14 -2.09 1.34
N LEU A 83 -12.03 -1.96 0.01
CA LEU A 83 -12.38 -0.72 -0.68
C LEU A 83 -13.88 -0.42 -0.60
N GLN A 84 -14.75 -1.44 -0.67
CA GLN A 84 -16.20 -1.27 -0.52
C GLN A 84 -16.58 -0.78 0.89
N GLU A 85 -15.95 -1.34 1.92
CA GLU A 85 -16.13 -0.88 3.29
C GLU A 85 -15.66 0.56 3.47
N LYS A 86 -14.51 0.92 2.90
CA LYS A 86 -13.99 2.30 2.90
C LYS A 86 -14.91 3.27 2.19
N TRP A 87 -15.48 2.88 1.05
CA TRP A 87 -16.49 3.65 0.34
C TRP A 87 -17.73 3.90 1.21
N THR A 88 -18.22 2.85 1.86
CA THR A 88 -19.41 2.93 2.74
C THR A 88 -19.15 3.83 3.94
N LEU A 89 -18.00 3.67 4.60
CA LEU A 89 -17.58 4.53 5.71
C LEU A 89 -17.48 6.00 5.28
N ARG A 90 -16.86 6.27 4.12
CA ARG A 90 -16.75 7.62 3.57
C ARG A 90 -18.11 8.25 3.34
N LYS A 91 -19.08 7.51 2.78
CA LYS A 91 -20.45 8.02 2.58
C LYS A 91 -21.11 8.40 3.91
N LYS A 92 -20.99 7.53 4.93
CA LYS A 92 -21.49 7.80 6.29
C LYS A 92 -20.87 9.05 6.90
N GLN A 93 -19.55 9.19 6.81
CA GLN A 93 -18.82 10.37 7.33
C GLN A 93 -19.25 11.67 6.64
N ARG A 94 -19.39 11.65 5.31
CA ARG A 94 -19.87 12.83 4.56
C ARG A 94 -21.30 13.19 4.93
N SER A 95 -22.17 12.20 5.09
CA SER A 95 -23.54 12.45 5.54
C SER A 95 -23.57 13.06 6.93
N PHE A 96 -22.78 12.52 7.86
CA PHE A 96 -22.67 13.04 9.22
C PHE A 96 -22.24 14.51 9.22
N VAL A 97 -21.16 14.84 8.51
CA VAL A 97 -20.67 16.22 8.43
C VAL A 97 -21.64 17.16 7.71
N ASN A 98 -22.28 16.72 6.63
CA ASN A 98 -23.17 17.59 5.86
C ASN A 98 -24.53 17.86 6.52
N ASN A 99 -24.92 17.04 7.50
CA ASN A 99 -26.18 17.19 8.23
C ASN A 99 -26.08 18.20 9.39
N ASP A 100 -24.88 18.61 9.75
CA ASP A 100 -24.61 19.60 10.79
C ASP A 100 -24.05 20.89 10.12
N PRO A 101 -24.71 22.05 10.26
CA PRO A 101 -24.27 23.28 9.61
C PRO A 101 -22.84 23.73 9.98
N GLU A 102 -22.46 23.60 11.25
CA GLU A 102 -21.15 24.03 11.76
C GLU A 102 -20.04 23.10 11.26
N LEU A 103 -20.29 21.78 11.31
CA LEU A 103 -19.34 20.80 10.77
C LEU A 103 -19.23 20.93 9.25
N LYS A 104 -20.33 21.20 8.55
CA LYS A 104 -20.32 21.37 7.09
C LYS A 104 -19.51 22.59 6.68
N GLU A 105 -19.65 23.70 7.38
CA GLU A 105 -18.85 24.91 7.16
C GLU A 105 -17.35 24.63 7.35
N THR A 106 -17.00 23.96 8.45
CA THR A 106 -15.60 23.70 8.81
C THR A 106 -14.95 22.61 7.96
N TYR A 107 -15.66 21.50 7.69
CA TYR A 107 -15.08 20.27 7.15
C TYR A 107 -15.67 19.81 5.80
N GLY A 108 -16.74 20.43 5.31
CA GLY A 108 -17.44 19.99 4.09
C GLY A 108 -16.54 19.95 2.84
N GLY A 109 -15.51 20.80 2.79
CA GLY A 109 -14.53 20.86 1.70
C GLY A 109 -13.40 19.83 1.76
N VAL A 110 -13.16 19.16 2.89
CA VAL A 110 -11.93 18.38 3.15
C VAL A 110 -11.75 17.21 2.18
N TRP A 111 -12.83 16.52 1.79
CA TRP A 111 -12.72 15.42 0.83
C TRP A 111 -12.29 15.86 -0.58
N LYS A 112 -12.51 17.13 -0.94
CA LYS A 112 -12.09 17.68 -2.23
C LYS A 112 -10.63 18.14 -2.18
N SER A 113 -10.14 18.62 -1.03
CA SER A 113 -8.75 19.04 -0.88
C SER A 113 -7.77 17.86 -0.76
N ILE A 114 -8.14 16.80 -0.05
CA ILE A 114 -7.30 15.60 0.15
C ILE A 114 -7.43 14.57 -0.99
N GLY A 115 -8.50 14.67 -1.79
CA GLY A 115 -8.80 13.72 -2.86
C GLY A 115 -8.08 13.96 -4.19
N LYS A 116 -7.23 14.98 -4.27
CA LYS A 116 -6.31 15.22 -5.40
C LYS A 116 -4.98 14.55 -5.12
#